data_AF-A0A4Y2FND7-F1
#
_entry.id   AF-A0A4Y2FND7-F1
#
_cell.length_a   1.000
_cell.length_b   1.000
_cell.length_c   1.000
_cell.angle_alpha   90.00
_cell.angle_beta   90.00
_cell.angle_gamma   90.00
#
_symmetry.space_group_name_H-M   'P 1'
#
loop_
_entity.id
_entity.type
_entity.pdbx_description
1 polymer ?
#
loop_
_entity_poly.entity_id
_entity_poly.type
_entity_poly.pdbx_seq_one_letter_code
_entity_poly.pdbx_strand_id
1 'polypeptide(L)' 'VLNKQRLQDLIREVDSNVQTDEETDELLLQLADEFIEDVVSTSCALAKHRKSSVLEVKDVQFAL' A
#
# COMPACT_ATOMS: atom_id res chain seq x y z
N VAL A 1 -3.77 -7.06 -2.66
CA VAL A 1 -4.10 -5.93 -3.56
C VAL A 1 -3.02 -5.74 -4.65
N LEU A 2 -1.78 -6.12 -4.36
CA LEU A 2 -0.69 -6.29 -5.32
C LEU A 2 -0.55 -7.80 -5.69
N ASN A 3 0.00 -8.12 -6.87
CA ASN A 3 0.36 -9.50 -7.22
C ASN A 3 1.85 -9.61 -7.56
N LYS A 4 2.40 -10.84 -7.51
CA LYS A 4 3.83 -11.09 -7.74
C LYS A 4 4.32 -10.58 -9.09
N GLN A 5 3.51 -10.68 -10.15
CA GLN A 5 3.87 -10.16 -11.47
C GLN A 5 4.08 -8.64 -11.44
N ARG A 6 3.16 -7.89 -10.82
CA ARG A 6 3.25 -6.43 -10.72
C ARG A 6 4.40 -5.98 -9.82
N LEU A 7 4.69 -6.72 -8.74
CA LEU A 7 5.87 -6.47 -7.92
C LEU A 7 7.16 -6.65 -8.74
N GLN A 8 7.26 -7.73 -9.51
CA GLN A 8 8.41 -7.99 -10.38
C GLN A 8 8.56 -6.96 -11.51
N ASP A 9 7.45 -6.50 -12.09
CA ASP A 9 7.45 -5.42 -13.06
C ASP A 9 8.01 -4.12 -12.44
N LEU A 10 7.58 -3.79 -11.21
CA LEU A 10 8.04 -2.60 -10.48
C LEU A 10 9.53 -2.68 -10.13
N ILE A 11 10.02 -3.84 -9.67
CA ILE A 11 11.44 -4.05 -9.37
C ILE A 11 12.29 -3.79 -10.62
N ARG A 12 11.87 -4.32 -11.78
CA ARG A 12 12.58 -4.13 -13.06
C ARG A 12 12.53 -2.70 -13.59
N GLU A 13 11.46 -1.97 -13.30
CA GLU A 13 11.35 -0.54 -13.63
C GLU A 13 12.35 0.30 -12.83
N VAL A 14 12.60 -0.06 -11.57
CA VAL A 14 13.58 0.62 -10.70
C VAL A 14 15.01 0.20 -11.04
N ASP A 15 15.27 -1.11 -11.12
CA ASP A 15 16.56 -1.68 -11.54
C ASP A 15 16.37 -3.06 -12.18
N SER A 16 16.64 -3.15 -13.48
CA SER A 16 16.50 -4.39 -14.26
C SER A 16 17.50 -5.49 -13.86
N ASN A 17 18.55 -5.17 -13.11
CA ASN A 17 19.57 -6.14 -12.69
C ASN A 17 19.27 -6.78 -11.33
N VAL A 18 18.33 -6.23 -10.57
CA VAL A 18 17.92 -6.79 -9.28
C VAL A 18 17.05 -8.03 -9.52
N GLN A 19 17.38 -9.10 -8.81
CA GLN A 19 16.56 -10.31 -8.71
C GLN A 19 16.28 -10.55 -7.23
N THR A 20 15.00 -10.59 -6.88
CA THR A 20 14.54 -10.96 -5.54
C THR A 20 14.25 -12.45 -5.49
N ASP A 21 14.52 -13.05 -4.33
CA ASP A 21 14.08 -14.40 -4.02
C ASP A 21 12.61 -14.40 -3.56
N GLU A 22 12.04 -15.60 -3.40
CA GLU A 22 10.63 -15.77 -3.04
C GLU A 22 10.28 -15.24 -1.65
N GLU A 23 11.16 -15.40 -0.66
CA GLU A 23 10.91 -14.93 0.71
C GLU A 23 10.90 -13.39 0.75
N THR A 24 11.83 -12.76 0.02
CA THR A 24 11.86 -11.31 -0.13
C THR A 24 10.59 -10.78 -0.82
N ASP A 25 10.13 -11.44 -1.89
CA ASP A 25 8.90 -11.06 -2.59
C ASP A 25 7.67 -11.15 -1.68
N GLU A 26 7.55 -12.23 -0.91
CA GLU A 26 6.45 -12.43 0.03
C GLU A 26 6.46 -11.37 1.14
N LEU A 27 7.63 -11.04 1.68
CA LEU A 27 7.77 -9.98 2.68
C LEU A 27 7.33 -8.62 2.12
N LEU A 28 7.76 -8.26 0.91
CA LEU A 28 7.36 -7.00 0.27
C LEU A 28 5.84 -6.93 0.03
N LEU A 29 5.23 -8.04 -0.37
CA LEU A 29 3.76 -8.12 -0.52
C LEU A 29 3.05 -7.95 0.83
N GLN A 30 3.55 -8.59 1.89
CA GLN A 30 3.00 -8.45 3.24
C GLN A 30 3.08 -7.00 3.74
N LEU A 31 4.24 -6.36 3.58
CA LEU A 31 4.43 -4.95 3.95
C LEU A 31 3.49 -4.03 3.15
N ALA A 32 3.26 -4.32 1.87
CA ALA A 32 2.31 -3.55 1.06
C ALA A 32 0.86 -3.71 1.55
N ASP A 33 0.45 -4.93 1.93
CA ASP A 33 -0.90 -5.16 2.47
C ASP A 33 -1.07 -4.54 3.88
N GLU A 34 -0.04 -4.58 4.74
CA GLU A 34 -0.04 -3.89 6.05
C GLU A 34 -0.16 -2.38 5.89
N PHE A 35 0.63 -1.79 4.98
CA PHE A 35 0.56 -0.36 4.68
C PHE A 35 -0.84 0.06 4.20
N ILE A 36 -1.48 -0.75 3.35
CA ILE A 36 -2.85 -0.47 2.89
C ILE A 36 -3.82 -0.46 4.06
N GLU A 37 -3.74 -1.44 4.97
CA GLU A 37 -4.61 -1.51 6.14
C GLU A 37 -4.42 -0.29 7.06
N ASP A 38 -3.18 0.10 7.34
CA ASP A 38 -2.85 1.25 8.19
C ASP A 38 -3.36 2.57 7.60
N VAL A 39 -3.12 2.79 6.30
CA VAL A 39 -3.60 3.98 5.59
C VAL A 39 -5.12 4.01 5.56
N VAL A 40 -5.78 2.90 5.23
CA VAL A 40 -7.24 2.83 5.16
C VAL A 40 -7.86 3.05 6.54
N SER A 41 -7.33 2.42 7.58
CA SER A 41 -7.79 2.57 8.96
C SER A 41 -7.69 4.03 9.42
N THR A 42 -6.53 4.65 9.23
CA THR A 42 -6.28 6.05 9.59
C THR A 42 -7.18 7.00 8.79
N SER A 43 -7.32 6.78 7.49
CA SER A 43 -8.15 7.61 6.62
C SER A 43 -9.64 7.50 7.00
N CYS A 44 -10.12 6.29 7.31
CA CYS A 44 -11.49 6.09 7.80
C CYS A 44 -11.72 6.78 9.16
N ALA A 45 -10.73 6.76 10.05
CA ALA A 45 -10.79 7.47 11.31
C ALA A 45 -10.88 9.00 11.10
N LEU A 46 -10.14 9.55 10.13
CA LEU A 46 -10.20 10.96 9.75
C LEU A 46 -11.55 11.36 9.14
N ALA A 47 -12.11 10.52 8.25
CA ALA A 47 -13.45 10.73 7.71
C ALA A 47 -14.51 10.79 8.83
N LYS A 48 -14.41 9.87 9.79
CA LYS A 48 -15.28 9.83 10.96
C LYS A 48 -15.07 11.05 11.87
N HIS A 49 -13.83 11.50 12.06
CA HIS A 49 -13.49 12.67 12.89
C HIS A 49 -14.20 13.95 12.39
N ARG A 50 -14.28 14.13 11.07
CA ARG A 50 -15.04 15.25 10.45
C ARG A 50 -16.55 14.97 10.32
N LYS A 51 -17.07 13.94 10.99
CA LYS A 51 -18.48 13.53 11.01
C LYS A 51 -19.03 13.09 9.65
N SER A 52 -18.17 12.60 8.76
CA SER A 52 -18.57 12.04 7.47
C SER A 52 -18.70 10.52 7.56
N SER A 53 -19.66 9.95 6.83
CA SER A 53 -19.76 8.52 6.56
C SER A 53 -19.14 8.13 5.21
N VAL A 54 -18.60 9.11 4.48
CA VAL A 54 -17.98 8.92 3.17
C VAL A 54 -16.49 9.25 3.29
N LEU A 55 -15.64 8.28 2.94
CA LEU A 55 -14.21 8.46 2.79
C LEU A 55 -13.93 9.33 1.57
N GLU A 56 -13.12 10.38 1.73
CA GLU A 56 -12.73 11.28 0.65
C GLU A 56 -11.21 11.31 0.50
N VAL A 57 -10.72 11.76 -0.67
CA VAL A 57 -9.28 11.84 -0.98
C VAL A 57 -8.49 12.63 0.07
N LYS A 58 -9.08 13.70 0.63
CA LYS A 58 -8.45 14.50 1.69
C LYS A 58 -8.12 13.68 2.94
N ASP A 59 -8.93 12.68 3.27
CA ASP A 59 -8.70 11.84 4.45
C ASP A 59 -7.46 10.96 4.23
N VAL A 60 -7.30 10.43 3.00
CA VAL A 60 -6.11 9.67 2.60
C VAL A 60 -4.88 10.57 2.54
N GLN A 61 -5.00 11.79 2.00
CA GLN A 61 -3.89 12.75 1.96
C GLN A 61 -3.37 13.15 3.34
N PHE A 62 -4.23 13.15 4.37
CA PHE A 62 -3.81 13.42 5.75
C PHE A 62 -3.22 12.19 6.46
N ALA A 63 -3.52 10.98 5.97
CA ALA A 63 -2.99 9.73 6.53
C ALA A 63 -1.61 9.34 5.95
N LEU A 64 -1.19 9.96 4.85
CA LEU A 64 0.10 9.79 4.17
C LEU A 64 1.11 10.86 4.61
#